data_AF-A0A498QJS2-F1
#
_entry.id   AF-A0A498QJS2-F1
#
_cell.length_a   1.000
_cell.length_b   1.000
_cell.length_c   1.000
_cell.angle_alpha   90.00
_cell.angle_beta   90.00
_cell.angle_gamma   90.00
#
_symmetry.space_group_name_H-M   'P 1'
#
loop_
_entity.id
_entity.type
_entity.pdbx_description
1 polymer ?
#
loop_
_entity_poly.entity_id
_entity_poly.type
_entity_poly.pdbx_seq_one_letter_code
_entity_poly.pdbx_strand_id
1 'polypeptide(L)'
;MVTHQGSVPLRLGAPLLVAAATVSVCAVIWVGDPTTPNGPLPVCPTKALLGIDCPGCGSLRMLYSLVHGNLLAAARFNALGLAAVVLLVWAYLAWTYGRLVGRRIGGWQRNRWAALVTLSLVLAWFVVRNIPVAPFTALSV
;
A
#
# COMPACT_ATOMS: atom_id res chain seq x y z
N MET A 1 21.74 42.90 -3.48
CA MET A 1 21.08 42.04 -2.46
C MET A 1 20.58 40.79 -3.16
N VAL A 2 21.43 39.77 -3.29
CA VAL A 2 21.03 38.47 -3.85
C VAL A 2 20.54 37.65 -2.67
N THR A 3 19.25 37.35 -2.64
CA THR A 3 18.64 36.50 -1.62
C THR A 3 19.20 35.09 -1.78
N HIS A 4 20.01 34.65 -0.82
CA HIS A 4 20.29 33.23 -0.60
C HIS A 4 18.96 32.55 -0.27
N GLN A 5 18.29 32.03 -1.30
CA GLN A 5 17.21 31.05 -1.17
C GLN A 5 17.83 29.88 -0.39
N GLY A 6 17.48 29.79 0.90
CA GLY A 6 17.91 28.72 1.77
C GLY A 6 17.54 27.40 1.13
N SER A 7 18.55 26.70 0.60
CA SER A 7 18.38 25.33 0.15
C SER A 7 18.05 24.52 1.39
N VAL A 8 16.75 24.27 1.60
CA VAL A 8 16.28 23.20 2.48
C VAL A 8 17.18 22.01 2.19
N PRO A 9 17.88 21.44 3.18
CA PRO A 9 18.86 20.40 2.91
C PRO A 9 18.16 19.30 2.10
N LEU A 10 18.55 19.19 0.82
CA LEU A 10 17.90 18.42 -0.26
C LEU A 10 17.82 16.91 0.02
N ARG A 11 18.29 16.49 1.21
CA ARG A 11 18.36 15.12 1.69
C ARG A 11 17.04 14.62 2.27
N LEU A 12 16.21 15.48 2.89
CA LEU A 12 14.92 15.08 3.47
C LEU A 12 13.70 15.50 2.65
N GLY A 13 13.83 16.39 1.68
CA GLY A 13 12.68 16.85 0.88
C GLY A 13 11.90 15.71 0.22
N ALA A 14 12.61 14.75 -0.37
CA ALA A 14 11.96 13.59 -1.01
C ALA A 14 11.31 12.63 0.02
N PRO A 15 11.96 12.21 1.12
CA PRO A 15 11.31 11.46 2.20
C PRO A 15 10.06 12.13 2.76
N LEU A 16 10.10 13.45 2.98
CA LEU A 16 8.97 14.21 3.51
C LEU A 16 7.81 14.27 2.52
N LEU A 17 8.08 14.46 1.23
CA LEU A 17 7.06 14.46 0.19
C LEU A 17 6.35 13.10 0.09
N VAL A 18 7.11 12.00 0.17
CA VAL A 18 6.53 10.64 0.19
C VAL A 18 5.68 10.42 1.44
N ALA A 19 6.15 10.86 2.62
CA ALA A 19 5.38 10.77 3.85
C ALA A 19 4.10 11.59 3.77
N ALA A 20 4.16 12.84 3.31
CA ALA A 20 3.01 13.71 3.15
C ALA A 20 1.98 13.11 2.18
N ALA A 21 2.42 12.63 1.02
CA ALA A 21 1.53 11.96 0.07
C ALA A 21 0.86 10.71 0.67
N THR A 22 1.63 9.90 1.40
CA THR A 22 1.11 8.69 2.07
C THR A 22 0.06 9.04 3.12
N VAL A 23 0.34 10.04 3.96
CA VAL A 23 -0.60 10.52 4.99
C VAL A 23 -1.87 11.07 4.33
N SER A 24 -1.76 11.84 3.25
CA SER A 24 -2.93 12.35 2.52
C SER A 24 -3.80 11.21 1.98
N VAL A 25 -3.20 10.17 1.38
CA VAL A 25 -3.95 8.99 0.92
C VAL A 25 -4.62 8.28 2.09
N CYS A 26 -3.92 8.04 3.20
CA CYS A 26 -4.50 7.45 4.40
C CYS A 26 -5.66 8.27 4.96
N ALA A 27 -5.56 9.60 4.97
CA ALA A 27 -6.62 10.49 5.43
C ALA A 27 -7.85 10.41 4.53
N VAL A 28 -7.66 10.37 3.20
CA VAL A 28 -8.77 10.17 2.24
C VAL A 28 -9.46 8.83 2.48
N ILE A 29 -8.70 7.76 2.69
CA ILE A 29 -9.25 6.43 2.99
C ILE A 29 -10.00 6.43 4.32
N TRP A 30 -9.46 7.10 5.34
CA TRP A 30 -10.05 7.18 6.66
C TRP A 30 -11.41 7.90 6.63
N VAL A 31 -11.49 9.05 5.95
CA VAL A 31 -12.72 9.84 5.83
C VAL A 31 -13.74 9.17 4.91
N GLY A 32 -13.27 8.52 3.84
CA GLY A 32 -14.16 8.06 2.79
C GLY A 32 -14.91 6.76 3.08
N ASP A 33 -14.50 6.01 4.11
CA ASP A 33 -15.11 4.75 4.57
C ASP A 33 -15.54 3.76 3.46
N PRO A 34 -14.64 2.87 3.01
CA PRO A 34 -14.91 1.87 1.98
C PRO A 34 -15.86 0.75 2.43
N THR A 35 -16.32 0.76 3.69
CA THR A 35 -17.25 -0.25 4.24
C THR A 35 -18.71 0.19 4.15
N THR A 36 -18.97 1.48 3.90
CA THR A 36 -20.33 2.02 3.75
C THR A 36 -20.86 1.83 2.33
N PRO A 37 -22.02 1.16 2.15
CA PRO A 37 -22.72 1.14 0.86
C PRO A 37 -23.15 2.57 0.48
N ASN A 38 -22.81 3.01 -0.75
CA ASN A 38 -23.03 4.39 -1.24
C ASN A 38 -22.24 5.48 -0.52
N GLY A 39 -21.12 5.12 0.11
CA GLY A 39 -20.14 6.09 0.60
C GLY A 39 -19.51 6.94 -0.52
N PRO A 40 -18.72 7.95 -0.17
CA PRO A 40 -18.06 8.85 -1.13
C PRO A 40 -17.01 8.17 -2.02
N LEU A 41 -16.64 6.91 -1.74
CA LEU A 41 -15.72 6.15 -2.58
C LEU A 41 -16.43 5.54 -3.80
N PRO A 42 -15.81 5.61 -5.00
CA PRO A 42 -16.39 5.01 -6.19
C PRO A 42 -16.47 3.49 -6.06
N VAL A 43 -17.53 2.92 -6.63
CA VAL A 43 -17.66 1.46 -6.74
C VAL A 43 -16.49 0.89 -7.55
N CYS A 44 -15.97 -0.25 -7.10
CA CYS A 44 -14.88 -0.97 -7.75
C CYS A 44 -15.32 -1.36 -9.18
N PRO A 45 -14.71 -0.82 -10.27
CA PRO A 45 -15.18 -1.07 -11.62
C PRO A 45 -15.07 -2.55 -12.01
N THR A 46 -14.03 -3.23 -11.52
CA THR A 46 -13.83 -4.67 -11.74
C THR A 46 -14.92 -5.51 -11.09
N LYS A 47 -15.34 -5.15 -9.86
CA LYS A 47 -16.44 -5.83 -9.17
C LYS A 47 -17.77 -5.55 -9.85
N ALA A 48 -17.99 -4.31 -10.29
CA ALA A 48 -19.21 -3.90 -10.98
C ALA A 48 -19.36 -4.54 -12.38
N LEU A 49 -18.26 -4.66 -13.13
CA LEU A 49 -18.28 -5.18 -14.50
C LEU A 49 -18.14 -6.70 -14.58
N LEU A 50 -17.31 -7.30 -13.71
CA LEU A 50 -16.91 -8.71 -13.81
C LEU A 50 -17.38 -9.56 -12.62
N GLY A 51 -17.92 -8.95 -11.55
CA GLY A 51 -18.26 -9.66 -10.32
C GLY A 51 -17.05 -10.18 -9.53
N ILE A 52 -15.83 -9.74 -9.90
CA ILE A 52 -14.56 -10.26 -9.38
C ILE A 52 -13.96 -9.27 -8.37
N ASP A 53 -13.54 -9.81 -7.21
CA ASP A 53 -12.79 -9.04 -6.22
C ASP A 53 -11.31 -8.96 -6.58
N CYS A 54 -10.93 -7.82 -7.14
CA CYS A 54 -9.55 -7.55 -7.52
C CYS A 54 -8.68 -7.26 -6.28
N PRO A 55 -7.34 -7.44 -6.36
CA PRO A 55 -6.47 -7.22 -5.23
C PRO A 55 -6.48 -5.75 -4.78
N GLY A 56 -6.79 -4.81 -5.68
CA GLY A 56 -6.93 -3.39 -5.37
C GLY A 56 -8.06 -3.08 -4.39
N CYS A 57 -9.25 -3.64 -4.62
CA CYS A 57 -10.42 -3.38 -3.78
C CYS A 57 -10.27 -4.01 -2.37
N GLY A 58 -9.55 -5.14 -2.26
CA GLY A 58 -9.12 -5.66 -0.95
C GLY A 58 -8.06 -4.82 -0.25
N SER A 59 -7.07 -4.30 -1.00
CA SER A 59 -6.05 -3.42 -0.44
C SER A 59 -6.65 -2.14 0.15
N LEU A 60 -7.71 -1.62 -0.44
CA LEU A 60 -8.40 -0.43 0.07
C LEU A 60 -9.04 -0.69 1.45
N ARG A 61 -9.78 -1.81 1.60
CA ARG A 61 -10.37 -2.23 2.89
C ARG A 61 -9.31 -2.62 3.93
N MET A 62 -8.22 -3.24 3.47
CA MET A 62 -7.05 -3.53 4.30
C MET A 62 -6.44 -2.23 4.84
N LEU A 63 -6.18 -1.24 3.99
CA LEU A 63 -5.60 0.05 4.39
C LEU A 63 -6.55 0.79 5.35
N TYR A 64 -7.85 0.78 5.09
CA TYR A 64 -8.82 1.33 6.02
C TYR A 64 -8.73 0.67 7.40
N SER A 65 -8.70 -0.67 7.45
CA SER A 65 -8.56 -1.41 8.71
C SER A 65 -7.24 -1.14 9.41
N LEU A 66 -6.14 -1.01 8.65
CA LEU A 66 -4.82 -0.66 9.17
C LEU A 66 -4.81 0.73 9.82
N VAL A 67 -5.39 1.73 9.16
CA VAL A 67 -5.46 3.11 9.71
C VAL A 67 -6.32 3.16 10.97
N HIS A 68 -7.32 2.27 11.09
CA HIS A 68 -8.13 2.11 12.31
C HIS A 68 -7.48 1.22 13.38
N GLY A 69 -6.25 0.73 13.15
CA GLY A 69 -5.51 -0.12 14.11
C GLY A 69 -5.95 -1.59 14.15
N ASN A 70 -6.83 -2.02 13.25
CA ASN A 70 -7.31 -3.41 13.20
C ASN A 70 -6.45 -4.27 12.26
N LEU A 71 -5.31 -4.76 12.78
CA LEU A 71 -4.38 -5.60 12.04
C LEU A 71 -4.99 -6.94 11.60
N LEU A 72 -5.85 -7.53 12.45
CA LEU A 72 -6.47 -8.82 12.14
C LEU A 72 -7.47 -8.69 10.99
N ALA A 73 -8.28 -7.64 10.99
CA ALA A 73 -9.17 -7.33 9.86
C ALA A 73 -8.37 -7.00 8.60
N ALA A 74 -7.29 -6.23 8.71
CA ALA A 74 -6.42 -5.93 7.58
C ALA A 74 -5.86 -7.20 6.92
N ALA A 75 -5.34 -8.13 7.73
CA ALA A 75 -4.83 -9.41 7.24
C ALA A 75 -5.91 -10.25 6.53
N ARG A 76 -7.15 -10.22 7.04
CA ARG A 76 -8.29 -10.90 6.39
C ARG A 76 -8.64 -10.28 5.03
N PHE A 77 -8.58 -8.95 4.92
CA PHE A 77 -8.87 -8.28 3.66
C PHE A 77 -7.76 -8.44 2.61
N ASN A 78 -6.49 -8.40 3.01
CA ASN A 78 -5.38 -8.64 2.08
C ASN A 78 -4.07 -8.97 2.82
N ALA A 79 -3.83 -10.24 3.15
CA ALA A 79 -2.60 -10.66 3.82
C ALA A 79 -1.33 -10.37 2.99
N LEU A 80 -1.38 -10.59 1.67
CA LEU A 80 -0.25 -10.27 0.79
C LEU A 80 0.02 -8.76 0.75
N GLY A 81 -1.05 -7.96 0.64
CA GLY A 81 -0.96 -6.51 0.69
C GLY A 81 -0.37 -6.01 2.00
N LEU A 82 -0.74 -6.64 3.13
CA LEU A 82 -0.23 -6.29 4.44
C LEU A 82 1.27 -6.56 4.54
N ALA A 83 1.73 -7.72 4.06
CA ALA A 83 3.16 -8.03 3.97
C ALA A 83 3.91 -7.04 3.07
N ALA A 84 3.31 -6.66 1.93
CA ALA A 84 3.87 -5.65 1.05
C ALA A 84 4.00 -4.28 1.73
N VAL A 85 3.01 -3.84 2.51
CA VAL A 85 3.09 -2.60 3.30
C VAL A 85 4.26 -2.64 4.27
N VAL A 86 4.47 -3.75 4.99
CA VAL A 86 5.61 -3.91 5.91
C VAL A 86 6.95 -3.77 5.17
N LEU A 87 7.09 -4.43 4.02
CA LEU A 87 8.29 -4.33 3.19
C LEU A 87 8.53 -2.92 2.64
N LEU A 88 7.46 -2.21 2.29
CA LEU A 88 7.53 -0.83 1.81
C LEU A 88 7.92 0.14 2.93
N VAL A 89 7.36 -0.02 4.12
CA VAL A 89 7.74 0.77 5.31
C VAL A 89 9.22 0.54 5.62
N TRP A 90 9.69 -0.71 5.63
CA TRP A 90 11.09 -1.03 5.83
C TRP A 90 11.99 -0.38 4.76
N ALA A 91 11.61 -0.50 3.48
CA ALA A 91 12.37 0.10 2.38
C ALA A 91 12.41 1.63 2.50
N TYR A 92 11.32 2.27 2.90
CA TYR A 92 11.25 3.71 3.14
C TYR A 92 12.16 4.15 4.29
N LEU A 93 12.15 3.42 5.42
CA LEU A 93 13.01 3.70 6.57
C LEU A 93 14.49 3.52 6.22
N ALA A 94 14.85 2.41 5.56
CA ALA A 94 16.21 2.15 5.12
C ALA A 94 16.71 3.21 4.13
N TRP A 95 15.86 3.64 3.20
CA TRP A 95 16.18 4.71 2.25
C TRP A 95 16.35 6.07 2.94
N THR A 96 15.45 6.42 3.86
CA THR A 96 15.49 7.67 4.63
C THR A 96 16.72 7.72 5.53
N TYR A 97 17.01 6.64 6.26
CA TYR A 97 18.22 6.52 7.07
C TYR A 97 19.49 6.61 6.22
N GLY A 98 19.52 5.98 5.04
CA GLY A 98 20.64 6.12 4.11
C GLY A 98 20.88 7.57 3.66
N ARG A 99 19.81 8.35 3.42
CA ARG A 99 19.89 9.78 3.11
C ARG A 99 20.44 10.61 4.27
N LEU A 100 20.06 10.27 5.50
CA LEU A 100 20.52 10.93 6.74
C LEU A 100 22.01 10.69 7.00
N VAL A 101 22.44 9.42 6.93
CA VAL A 101 23.83 9.01 7.20
C VAL A 101 24.75 9.19 5.98
N GLY A 102 24.19 9.57 4.82
CA GLY A 102 24.95 9.74 3.59
C GLY A 102 25.45 8.42 2.97
N ARG A 103 24.85 7.29 3.34
CA ARG A 103 25.19 5.96 2.82
C ARG A 103 24.05 5.40 1.97
N ARG A 104 24.36 4.75 0.84
CA ARG A 104 23.34 4.04 0.06
C ARG A 104 23.09 2.67 0.70
N ILE A 105 21.90 2.48 1.25
CA ILE A 105 21.45 1.16 1.70
C ILE A 105 20.75 0.46 0.53
N GLY A 106 21.24 -0.72 0.17
CA GLY A 106 20.58 -1.59 -0.81
C GLY A 106 19.28 -2.11 -0.24
N GLY A 107 18.18 -1.96 -0.98
CA GLY A 107 16.88 -2.53 -0.63
C GLY A 107 16.52 -3.68 -1.55
N TRP A 108 15.58 -4.53 -1.10
CA TRP A 108 15.09 -5.70 -1.83
C TRP A 108 14.59 -5.35 -3.24
N GLN A 109 14.00 -4.15 -3.40
CA GLN A 109 13.49 -3.62 -4.66
C GLN A 109 14.55 -3.45 -5.77
N ARG A 110 15.85 -3.47 -5.42
CA ARG A 110 16.96 -3.37 -6.40
C ARG A 110 17.33 -4.72 -7.00
N ASN A 111 16.83 -5.83 -6.45
CA ASN A 111 17.07 -7.15 -7.02
C ASN A 111 16.36 -7.26 -8.38
N ARG A 112 17.07 -7.74 -9.41
CA ARG A 112 16.53 -7.91 -10.78
C ARG A 112 15.25 -8.77 -10.82
N TRP A 113 15.10 -9.67 -9.85
CA TRP A 113 13.93 -10.55 -9.74
C TRP A 113 12.80 -9.96 -8.91
N ALA A 114 13.00 -8.84 -8.21
CA ALA A 114 12.01 -8.29 -7.28
C ALA A 114 10.68 -7.97 -7.98
N ALA A 115 10.74 -7.38 -9.18
CA ALA A 115 9.55 -7.08 -9.96
C ALA A 115 8.81 -8.36 -10.38
N LEU A 116 9.53 -9.36 -10.88
CA LEU A 116 8.95 -10.64 -11.29
C LEU A 116 8.34 -11.39 -10.10
N VAL A 117 9.07 -11.52 -8.99
CA VAL A 117 8.57 -12.16 -7.76
C VAL A 117 7.33 -11.44 -7.24
N THR A 118 7.34 -10.10 -7.21
CA THR A 118 6.17 -9.33 -6.76
C THR A 118 4.97 -9.57 -7.67
N LEU A 119 5.17 -9.53 -8.99
CA LEU A 119 4.10 -9.79 -9.97
C LEU A 119 3.55 -11.21 -9.82
N SER A 120 4.43 -12.21 -9.71
CA SER A 120 4.04 -13.60 -9.51
C SER A 120 3.24 -13.78 -8.21
N LEU A 121 3.67 -13.15 -7.11
CA LEU A 121 2.96 -13.20 -5.83
C LEU A 121 1.58 -12.53 -5.94
N VAL A 122 1.50 -11.36 -6.57
CA VAL A 122 0.23 -10.64 -6.77
C VAL A 122 -0.74 -11.47 -7.61
N LEU A 123 -0.25 -12.10 -8.68
CA LEU A 123 -1.07 -12.93 -9.55
C LEU A 123 -1.51 -14.22 -8.84
N ALA A 124 -0.60 -14.88 -8.13
CA ALA A 124 -0.92 -16.06 -7.31
C ALA A 124 -1.98 -15.72 -6.25
N TRP A 125 -1.82 -14.60 -5.55
CA TRP A 125 -2.80 -14.13 -4.56
C TRP A 125 -4.15 -13.77 -5.19
N PHE A 126 -4.14 -13.13 -6.37
CA PHE A 126 -5.35 -12.84 -7.11
C PHE A 126 -6.10 -14.14 -7.45
N VAL A 127 -5.40 -15.17 -7.93
CA VAL A 127 -6.01 -16.48 -8.20
C VAL A 127 -6.55 -17.09 -6.91
N VAL A 128 -5.72 -17.25 -5.87
CA VAL A 128 -6.09 -17.87 -4.59
C VAL A 128 -7.33 -17.22 -3.97
N ARG A 129 -7.43 -15.90 -4.02
CA ARG A 129 -8.56 -15.14 -3.48
C ARG A 129 -9.86 -15.37 -4.25
N ASN A 130 -9.78 -15.67 -5.54
CA ASN A 130 -10.93 -15.87 -6.40
C ASN A 130 -11.31 -17.36 -6.53
N ILE A 131 -10.72 -18.26 -5.72
CA ILE A 131 -11.10 -19.67 -5.68
C ILE A 131 -12.43 -19.82 -4.90
N PRO A 132 -13.49 -20.40 -5.50
CA PRO A 132 -14.80 -20.57 -4.86
C PRO A 132 -14.83 -21.80 -3.93
N VAL A 133 -13.79 -21.99 -3.11
CA VAL A 133 -13.67 -23.10 -2.16
C VAL A 133 -13.43 -22.53 -0.76
N ALA A 134 -14.13 -23.03 0.25
CA ALA A 134 -13.89 -22.62 1.64
C ALA A 134 -12.46 -23.02 2.06
N PRO A 135 -11.68 -22.16 2.75
CA PRO A 135 -12.05 -20.88 3.38
C PRO A 135 -11.84 -19.64 2.49
N PHE A 136 -11.44 -19.79 1.23
CA PHE A 136 -11.06 -18.67 0.35
C PHE A 136 -12.23 -17.77 -0.05
N THR A 137 -13.46 -18.30 -0.02
CA THR A 137 -14.69 -17.50 -0.15
C THR A 137 -14.84 -16.42 0.93
N ALA A 138 -14.21 -16.58 2.10
CA ALA A 138 -14.21 -15.54 3.14
C ALA A 138 -13.30 -14.34 2.80
N LEU A 139 -12.41 -14.49 1.81
CA LEU A 139 -11.54 -13.40 1.35
C LEU A 139 -12.18 -12.56 0.24
N SER A 140 -13.24 -13.03 -0.43
CA SER A 140 -13.92 -12.37 -1.55
C SER A 140 -15.15 -11.55 -1.12
N VAL A 141 -15.08 -10.89 0.05
CA VAL A 141 -16.18 -10.05 0.58
C VAL A 141 -15.82 -8.57 0.43
#